data_AF-A0A1F6M9H0-F1
#
_entry.id   AF-A0A1F6M9H0-F1
#
_cell.length_a   1.000
_cell.length_b   1.000
_cell.length_c   1.000
_cell.angle_alpha   90.00
_cell.angle_beta   90.00
_cell.angle_gamma   90.00
#
_symmetry.space_group_name_H-M   'P 1'
#
loop_
_entity.id
_entity.type
_entity.pdbx_description
1 polymer ?
#
loop_
_entity_poly.entity_id
_entity_poly.type
_entity_poly.pdbx_seq_one_letter_code
_entity_poly.pdbx_strand_id
1 'polypeptide(L)' 'MQDSILMIIQLVLAIFLIAIIAIQQKGSGLSGVFGGTSNIYSTKRGIDKILFYTTIVLSATFFALGLIRFF' A
#
# COMPACT_ATOMS: atom_id res chain seq x y z
N MET A 1 -20.26 9.19 20.07
CA MET A 1 -18.88 9.29 20.60
C MET A 1 -17.95 8.24 19.99
N GLN A 2 -18.41 7.01 19.74
CA GLN A 2 -17.61 5.96 19.10
C GLN A 2 -17.33 6.23 17.60
N ASP A 3 -18.23 6.90 16.90
CA ASP A 3 -18.07 7.22 15.46
C ASP A 3 -16.88 8.14 15.18
N SER A 4 -16.63 9.10 16.09
CA SER A 4 -15.49 10.00 16.00
C SER A 4 -14.16 9.26 16.15
N ILE A 5 -14.13 8.24 17.02
CA ILE A 5 -12.94 7.41 17.26
C ILE A 5 -12.63 6.55 16.02
N LEU A 6 -13.66 5.91 15.44
CA LEU A 6 -13.51 5.13 14.21
C LEU A 6 -13.05 6.01 13.04
N MET A 7 -13.58 7.23 12.92
CA MET A 7 -13.19 8.19 11.88
C MET A 7 -11.73 8.63 12.03
N ILE A 8 -11.26 8.91 13.26
CA ILE A 8 -9.86 9.28 13.52
C ILE A 8 -8.93 8.11 13.18
N ILE A 9 -9.26 6.89 13.60
CA ILE A 9 -8.46 5.68 13.32
C ILE A 9 -8.37 5.45 11.80
N GLN A 10 -9.49 5.58 11.09
CA GLN A 10 -9.51 5.39 9.64
C GLN A 10 -8.70 6.45 8.90
N LEU A 11 -8.74 7.71 9.34
CA LEU A 11 -7.94 8.80 8.78
C LEU A 11 -6.44 8.56 8.97
N VAL A 12 -6.03 8.14 10.17
CA VAL A 12 -4.62 7.80 10.45
C VAL A 12 -4.18 6.62 9.58
N LEU A 13 -4.97 5.55 9.50
CA LEU A 13 -4.67 4.39 8.65
C LEU A 13 -4.52 4.76 7.17
N ALA A 14 -5.36 5.66 6.65
CA ALA A 14 -5.26 6.14 5.27
C ALA A 14 -3.92 6.84 5.02
N ILE A 15 -3.51 7.74 5.91
CA ILE A 15 -2.24 8.48 5.79
C ILE A 15 -1.05 7.51 5.81
N PHE A 16 -1.05 6.53 6.72
CA PHE A 16 -0.02 5.51 6.78
C PHE A 16 0.03 4.66 5.51
N LEU A 17 -1.11 4.24 4.98
CA LEU A 17 -1.19 3.48 3.72
C LEU A 17 -0.62 4.28 2.56
N ILE A 18 -0.96 5.57 2.43
CA ILE A 18 -0.44 6.43 1.38
C ILE A 18 1.08 6.54 1.47
N ALA A 19 1.62 6.80 2.66
CA ALA A 19 3.06 6.91 2.88
C ALA A 19 3.80 5.60 2.53
N ILE A 20 3.25 4.46 2.96
CA ILE A 20 3.81 3.13 2.69
C ILE A 20 3.78 2.82 1.18
N ILE A 21 2.69 3.15 0.49
CA ILE A 21 2.56 2.94 -0.97
C ILE A 21 3.51 3.86 -1.74
N ALA A 22 3.66 5.11 -1.32
CA ALA A 22 4.57 6.06 -1.95
C ALA A 22 6.03 5.57 -1.89
N ILE A 23 6.46 5.04 -0.75
CA ILE A 23 7.80 4.44 -0.56
C ILE A 23 7.96 3.15 -1.38
N GLN A 24 6.88 2.41 -1.62
CA GLN A 24 6.89 1.18 -2.42
C GLN A 24 6.97 1.41 -3.93
N GLN A 25 6.86 2.65 -4.41
CA GLN A 25 7.04 2.96 -5.83
C GLN A 25 8.50 2.73 -6.23
N LYS A 26 8.77 1.50 -6.68
CA LYS A 26 10.01 1.15 -7.34
C LYS A 26 10.05 1.89 -8.67
N GLY A 27 10.98 2.83 -8.80
CA GLY A 27 11.15 3.71 -9.95
C GLY A 27 11.13 2.99 -11.30
N SER A 28 9.93 2.79 -11.84
CA SER A 28 9.71 2.53 -13.25
C SER A 28 9.80 3.89 -13.92
N GLY A 29 11.03 4.34 -14.20
CA GLY A 29 11.25 5.52 -15.03
C GLY A 29 10.66 5.32 -16.42
N LEU A 30 10.70 6.39 -17.23
CA LEU A 30 10.18 6.43 -18.60
C LEU A 30 10.62 5.24 -19.48
N SER A 31 11.76 4.61 -19.17
CA SER A 31 12.29 3.41 -19.83
C SER A 31 11.40 2.15 -19.73
N GLY A 32 10.52 2.06 -18.72
CA GLY A 32 9.55 0.96 -18.58
C GLY A 32 8.37 1.03 -19.57
N VAL A 33 8.07 2.22 -20.10
CA VAL A 33 6.99 2.46 -21.07
C VAL A 33 7.48 2.21 -22.51
N PHE A 34 8.78 2.38 -22.75
CA PHE A 34 9.38 2.25 -24.09
C PHE A 34 9.98 0.86 -24.39
N GLY A 35 9.58 -0.19 -23.67
CA GLY A 35 10.04 -1.56 -23.96
C GLY A 35 11.54 -1.76 -23.73
N GLY A 36 12.09 -1.15 -22.68
CA GLY A 36 13.50 -1.30 -22.29
C GLY A 36 13.87 -2.75 -22.05
N THR A 37 14.44 -3.41 -23.05
CA THR A 37 14.95 -4.78 -22.98
C THR A 37 16.11 -4.85 -22.00
N SER A 38 15.86 -5.38 -20.82
CA SER A 38 16.70 -6.45 -20.31
C SER A 38 15.87 -7.25 -19.31
N ASN A 39 15.87 -8.55 -19.55
CA ASN A 39 15.19 -9.61 -18.82
C ASN A 39 15.75 -9.78 -17.39
N ILE A 40 15.92 -8.67 -16.65
CA ILE A 40 16.34 -8.69 -15.27
C ILE A 40 15.09 -8.92 -14.44
N TYR A 41 14.70 -10.19 -14.35
CA TYR A 41 13.84 -10.66 -13.28
C TYR A 41 14.62 -10.52 -11.96
N SER A 42 14.67 -9.30 -11.43
CA SER A 42 15.10 -9.08 -10.05
C SER A 42 14.05 -9.73 -9.17
N THR A 43 14.34 -10.96 -8.77
CA THR A 43 13.49 -11.70 -7.84
C THR A 43 13.38 -10.83 -6.57
N LYS A 44 12.16 -10.43 -6.20
CA LYS A 44 11.93 -9.56 -5.04
C LYS A 44 12.45 -10.31 -3.79
N ARG A 45 13.62 -9.94 -3.27
CA ARG A 45 14.22 -10.54 -2.06
C ARG A 45 14.05 -9.62 -0.85
N GLY A 46 13.70 -10.24 0.28
CA GLY A 46 13.70 -9.61 1.60
C GLY A 46 12.65 -8.50 1.77
N ILE A 47 13.13 -7.27 1.83
CA ILE A 47 12.39 -6.09 2.30
C ILE A 47 11.19 -5.77 1.40
N ASP A 48 11.35 -5.89 0.08
CA ASP A 48 10.28 -5.61 -0.88
C ASP A 48 9.09 -6.54 -0.78
N LYS A 49 9.36 -7.81 -0.49
CA LYS A 49 8.33 -8.84 -0.34
C LYS A 49 7.56 -8.61 0.96
N ILE A 50 8.27 -8.26 2.04
CA ILE A 50 7.66 -7.92 3.33
C ILE A 50 6.77 -6.68 3.20
N LEU A 51 7.30 -5.59 2.62
CA LEU A 51 6.55 -4.36 2.38
C LEU A 51 5.28 -4.61 1.55
N PHE A 52 5.37 -5.43 0.51
CA PHE A 52 4.23 -5.79 -0.31
C PHE A 52 3.14 -6.54 0.47
N TYR A 53 3.49 -7.57 1.24
CA TYR A 53 2.52 -8.30 2.07
C TYR A 53 1.93 -7.40 3.17
N THR A 54 2.75 -6.55 3.79
CA THR A 54 2.31 -5.59 4.81
C THR A 54 1.27 -4.63 4.25
N THR A 55 1.47 -4.09 3.04
CA THR A 55 0.47 -3.21 2.39
C THR A 55 -0.84 -3.94 2.10
N ILE A 56 -0.77 -5.20 1.67
CA ILE A 56 -1.98 -6.00 1.40
C ILE A 56 -2.81 -6.16 2.69
N VAL A 57 -2.16 -6.52 3.80
CA VAL A 57 -2.83 -6.69 5.10
C VAL A 57 -3.40 -5.37 5.61
N LEU A 58 -2.62 -4.27 5.52
CA LEU A 58 -3.07 -2.93 5.90
C LEU A 58 -4.25 -2.45 5.04
N SER A 59 -4.18 -2.64 3.72
CA SER A 59 -5.23 -2.25 2.78
C SER A 59 -6.53 -3.02 3.03
N ALA A 60 -6.44 -4.33 3.23
CA ALA A 60 -7.59 -5.16 3.58
C ALA A 60 -8.24 -4.72 4.90
N THR A 61 -7.42 -4.42 5.92
CA THR A 61 -7.90 -3.94 7.22
C THR A 61 -8.57 -2.57 7.10
N PHE A 62 -7.98 -1.65 6.34
CA PHE A 62 -8.56 -0.34 6.07
C PHE A 62 -9.93 -0.44 5.38
N PHE A 63 -10.05 -1.32 4.38
CA PHE A 63 -11.32 -1.58 3.71
C PHE A 63 -12.37 -2.20 4.64
N ALA A 64 -11.97 -3.20 5.45
CA ALA A 64 -12.87 -3.83 6.40
C ALA A 64 -13.41 -2.84 7.44
N LEU A 65 -12.55 -1.97 8.00
CA LEU A 65 -12.96 -0.90 8.91
C LEU A 65 -13.89 0.10 8.23
N GLY A 66 -13.68 0.40 6.95
CA GLY A 66 -14.58 1.24 6.16
C GLY A 66 -15.97 0.64 5.99
N LEU A 67 -16.05 -0.67 5.73
CA LEU A 67 -17.34 -1.38 5.62
C LEU A 67 -18.08 -1.43 6.96
N ILE A 68 -17.36 -1.68 8.06
CA ILE A 68 -17.94 -1.70 9.42
C ILE A 68 -18.46 -0.32 9.82
N ARG A 69 -17.79 0.75 9.40
CA ARG A 69 -18.27 2.12 9.64
C ARG A 69 -19.46 2.50 8.75
N PHE A 70 -19.52 1.94 7.53
CA PHE A 70 -20.58 2.25 6.58
C PHE A 70 -21.92 1.62 6.98
N PHE A 71 -21.89 0.41 7.54
CA PHE A 71 -23.05 -0.27 8.11
C PHE A 71 -23.42 0.30 9.48
#